data_AF-A0A5Z9QDH7-F1
#
_entry.id   AF-A0A5Z9QDH7-F1
#
_cell.length_a   1.000
_cell.length_b   1.000
_cell.length_c   1.000
_cell.angle_alpha   90.00
_cell.angle_beta   90.00
_cell.angle_gamma   90.00
#
_symmetry.space_group_name_H-M   'P 1'
#
loop_
_entity.id
_entity.type
_entity.pdbx_description
1 polymer ?
#
loop_
_entity_poly.entity_id
_entity_poly.type
_entity_poly.pdbx_seq_one_letter_code
_entity_poly.pdbx_strand_id
1 'polypeptide(L)'
;MSKSLYPKTFFHFTNDIEKLESIITCKFFRPSYARETIYGKNQQKIRYFGIPMVSFCNIRLSLLSEHTQKYGSYGIGLTYDWITRNNLNPVFYVSEHSNVFPQLDEQIRNIKDDSVITKESYNSLSNILRYIKNHTGPLIRDEQQDNNYCFADEMEWRYVP
;
A
#
# COMPACT_ATOMS: atom_id res chain seq x y z
N MET A 1 -9.45 -25.39 15.90
CA MET A 1 -8.78 -24.31 15.15
C MET A 1 -8.67 -23.10 16.05
N SER A 2 -7.46 -22.55 16.26
CA SER A 2 -7.30 -21.30 17.02
C SER A 2 -8.03 -20.17 16.28
N LYS A 3 -8.83 -19.38 16.99
CA LYS A 3 -9.47 -18.19 16.41
C LYS A 3 -8.38 -17.12 16.26
N SER A 4 -7.87 -16.95 15.05
CA SER A 4 -7.00 -15.81 14.72
C SER A 4 -7.83 -14.53 14.77
N LEU A 5 -7.30 -13.48 15.40
CA LEU A 5 -7.90 -12.14 15.40
C LEU A 5 -7.76 -11.45 14.03
N TYR A 6 -6.91 -11.99 13.15
CA TYR A 6 -6.63 -11.46 11.83
C TYR A 6 -7.74 -11.85 10.83
N PRO A 7 -8.35 -10.88 10.12
CA PRO A 7 -9.33 -11.17 9.08
C PRO A 7 -8.72 -12.05 7.99
N LYS A 8 -9.49 -13.05 7.51
CA LYS A 8 -9.04 -13.97 6.44
C LYS A 8 -9.58 -13.60 5.06
N THR A 9 -10.20 -12.43 4.94
CA THR A 9 -10.79 -11.92 3.70
C THR A 9 -10.14 -10.59 3.35
N PHE A 10 -9.87 -10.39 2.07
CA PHE A 10 -9.21 -9.22 1.53
C PHE A 10 -10.08 -8.62 0.46
N PHE A 11 -10.26 -7.30 0.48
CA PHE A 11 -11.15 -6.62 -0.44
C PHE A 11 -10.38 -5.72 -1.38
N HIS A 12 -10.75 -5.78 -2.65
CA HIS A 12 -10.37 -4.78 -3.64
C HIS A 12 -11.61 -3.98 -4.00
N PHE A 13 -11.53 -2.65 -3.88
CA PHE A 13 -12.64 -1.74 -4.17
C PHE A 13 -12.39 -0.93 -5.44
N THR A 14 -13.48 -0.58 -6.10
CA THR A 14 -13.53 0.30 -7.27
C THR A 14 -14.79 1.16 -7.22
N ASN A 15 -14.67 2.40 -7.72
CA ASN A 15 -15.82 3.31 -7.89
C ASN A 15 -16.64 3.01 -9.15
N ASP A 16 -16.12 2.14 -10.02
CA ASP A 16 -16.65 1.89 -11.35
C ASP A 16 -17.01 0.41 -11.48
N ILE A 17 -18.29 0.14 -11.76
CA ILE A 17 -18.82 -1.20 -11.90
C ILE A 17 -18.22 -1.92 -13.11
N GLU A 18 -17.94 -1.21 -14.20
CA GLU A 18 -17.36 -1.80 -15.42
C GLU A 18 -15.96 -2.34 -15.14
N LYS A 19 -15.20 -1.69 -14.24
CA LYS A 19 -13.90 -2.21 -13.78
C LYS A 19 -14.06 -3.50 -12.99
N LEU A 20 -15.07 -3.59 -12.12
CA LEU A 20 -15.35 -4.83 -11.38
C LEU A 20 -15.75 -5.95 -12.34
N GLU A 21 -16.65 -5.67 -13.29
CA GLU A 21 -17.07 -6.63 -14.32
C GLU A 21 -15.89 -7.08 -15.18
N SER A 22 -14.98 -6.16 -15.53
CA SER A 22 -13.75 -6.49 -16.26
C SER A 22 -12.83 -7.39 -15.44
N ILE A 23 -12.63 -7.13 -14.15
CA ILE A 23 -11.84 -8.00 -13.26
C ILE A 23 -12.42 -9.42 -13.26
N ILE A 24 -13.74 -9.56 -13.15
CA ILE A 24 -14.42 -10.86 -13.11
C ILE A 24 -14.32 -11.57 -14.46
N THR A 25 -14.59 -10.86 -15.56
CA THR A 25 -14.64 -11.42 -16.92
C THR A 25 -13.25 -11.79 -17.42
N CYS A 26 -12.28 -10.91 -17.24
CA CYS A 26 -10.90 -11.12 -17.67
C CYS A 26 -10.08 -11.97 -16.68
N LYS A 27 -10.57 -12.15 -15.46
CA LYS A 27 -9.93 -12.93 -14.38
C LYS A 27 -8.54 -12.43 -13.97
N PHE A 28 -8.28 -11.13 -14.11
CA PHE A 28 -7.03 -10.53 -13.64
C PHE A 28 -7.27 -9.12 -13.08
N PHE A 29 -6.40 -8.71 -12.16
CA PHE A 29 -6.38 -7.35 -11.63
C PHE A 29 -5.38 -6.52 -12.41
N ARG A 30 -5.82 -5.40 -12.97
CA ARG A 30 -4.94 -4.47 -13.69
C ARG A 30 -4.21 -3.56 -12.70
N PRO A 31 -2.86 -3.53 -12.69
CA PRO A 31 -2.11 -2.59 -11.86
C PRO A 31 -2.40 -1.14 -12.25
N SER A 32 -2.42 -0.27 -11.25
CA SER A 32 -2.45 1.18 -11.42
C SER A 32 -1.24 1.81 -10.73
N TYR A 33 -0.91 3.06 -11.11
CA TYR A 33 0.17 3.80 -10.47
C TYR A 33 -0.37 4.55 -9.25
N ALA A 34 0.02 4.08 -8.06
CA ALA A 34 -0.20 4.79 -6.81
C ALA A 34 0.93 5.79 -6.56
N ARG A 35 0.57 7.02 -6.24
CA ARG A 35 1.52 8.08 -5.89
C ARG A 35 1.69 8.09 -4.39
N GLU A 36 2.87 7.69 -3.92
CA GLU A 36 3.19 7.67 -2.50
C GLU A 36 4.12 8.82 -2.14
N THR A 37 3.85 9.44 -1.00
CA THR A 37 4.73 10.43 -0.39
C THR A 37 5.13 9.92 0.98
N ILE A 38 6.43 9.89 1.26
CA ILE A 38 6.93 9.58 2.60
C ILE A 38 7.35 10.86 3.30
N TYR A 39 6.72 11.12 4.44
CA TYR A 39 7.00 12.21 5.34
C TYR A 39 7.87 11.74 6.52
N GLY A 40 8.82 12.57 6.91
CA GLY A 40 9.61 12.43 8.13
C GLY A 40 9.16 13.40 9.20
N LYS A 41 10.00 13.54 10.24
CA LYS A 41 9.78 14.46 11.36
C LYS A 41 9.40 15.87 10.87
N ASN A 42 8.44 16.49 11.56
CA ASN A 42 7.90 17.82 11.25
C ASN A 42 7.23 17.87 9.87
N GLN A 43 6.62 16.77 9.45
CA GLN A 43 5.98 16.62 8.14
C GLN A 43 6.89 16.98 6.95
N GLN A 44 8.21 16.84 7.11
CA GLN A 44 9.14 17.08 6.03
C GLN A 44 8.98 15.99 4.97
N LYS A 45 8.69 16.38 3.73
CA LYS A 45 8.64 15.44 2.60
C LYS A 45 10.04 14.88 2.32
N ILE A 46 10.25 13.60 2.62
CA ILE A 46 11.53 12.91 2.36
C ILE A 46 11.54 12.35 0.94
N ARG A 47 10.48 11.65 0.53
CA ARG A 47 10.45 10.94 -0.74
C ARG A 47 9.10 11.02 -1.41
N TYR A 48 9.09 10.99 -2.75
CA TYR A 48 7.89 10.91 -3.57
C TYR A 48 8.14 10.01 -4.76
N PHE A 49 7.26 9.04 -4.97
CA PHE A 49 7.43 8.05 -6.03
C PHE A 49 6.11 7.42 -6.44
N GLY A 50 6.09 6.91 -7.67
CA GLY A 50 4.98 6.14 -8.22
C GLY A 50 5.25 4.65 -8.09
N ILE A 51 4.25 3.89 -7.65
CA ILE A 51 4.32 2.43 -7.52
C ILE A 51 3.26 1.83 -8.45
N PRO A 52 3.64 1.02 -9.45
CA PRO A 52 2.66 0.17 -10.12
C PRO A 52 2.27 -0.94 -9.15
N MET A 53 1.00 -1.02 -8.79
CA MET A 53 0.49 -2.01 -7.83
C MET A 53 -1.01 -2.28 -8.00
N VAL A 54 -1.47 -3.35 -7.37
CA VAL A 54 -2.88 -3.57 -7.05
C VAL A 54 -3.00 -3.60 -5.53
N SER A 55 -3.88 -2.77 -4.99
CA SER A 55 -4.09 -2.62 -3.55
C SER A 55 -5.32 -3.40 -3.08
N PHE A 56 -5.20 -4.01 -1.91
CA PHE A 56 -6.23 -4.79 -1.23
C PHE A 56 -6.26 -4.36 0.24
N CYS A 57 -7.42 -4.37 0.87
CA CYS A 57 -7.56 -4.04 2.29
C CYS A 57 -8.00 -5.28 3.07
N ASN A 58 -7.33 -5.53 4.20
CA ASN A 58 -7.65 -6.64 5.10
C ASN A 58 -8.59 -6.18 6.22
N ILE A 59 -9.78 -5.72 5.85
CA ILE A 59 -10.75 -5.15 6.81
C ILE A 59 -11.83 -6.17 7.18
N ARG A 60 -12.39 -6.01 8.39
CA ARG A 60 -13.53 -6.82 8.84
C ARG A 60 -14.80 -6.37 8.12
N LEU A 61 -15.66 -7.32 7.75
CA LEU A 61 -16.94 -7.05 7.11
C LEU A 61 -17.80 -6.03 7.89
N SER A 62 -17.75 -6.07 9.22
CA SER A 62 -18.50 -5.15 10.09
C SER A 62 -18.08 -3.68 9.96
N LEU A 63 -16.87 -3.41 9.46
CA LEU A 63 -16.32 -2.08 9.25
C LEU A 63 -16.50 -1.59 7.81
N LEU A 64 -17.09 -2.42 6.93
CA LEU A 64 -17.24 -2.09 5.51
C LEU A 64 -17.98 -0.79 5.25
N SER A 65 -18.98 -0.44 6.07
CA SER A 65 -19.77 0.79 5.88
C SER A 65 -18.95 2.07 6.00
N GLU A 66 -17.89 2.07 6.82
CA GLU A 66 -16.97 3.21 6.93
C GLU A 66 -15.97 3.28 5.77
N HIS A 67 -15.69 2.13 5.14
CA HIS A 67 -14.75 2.00 4.03
C HIS A 67 -15.39 2.20 2.66
N THR A 68 -16.63 1.75 2.42
CA THR A 68 -17.30 1.92 1.11
C THR A 68 -17.51 3.38 0.74
N GLN A 69 -17.66 4.29 1.72
CA GLN A 69 -17.65 5.73 1.46
C GLN A 69 -16.29 6.28 1.01
N LYS A 70 -15.18 5.68 1.45
CA LYS A 70 -13.81 6.20 1.22
C LYS A 70 -13.07 5.57 0.04
N TYR A 71 -13.39 4.32 -0.32
CA TYR A 71 -12.62 3.52 -1.28
C TYR A 71 -13.42 2.99 -2.48
N GLY A 72 -14.75 2.95 -2.35
CA GLY A 72 -15.65 2.80 -3.49
C GLY A 72 -16.87 1.93 -3.25
N SER A 73 -17.84 2.11 -4.15
CA SER A 73 -19.17 1.50 -4.04
C SER A 73 -19.20 0.02 -4.37
N TYR A 74 -18.18 -0.49 -5.07
CA TYR A 74 -18.13 -1.88 -5.53
C TYR A 74 -16.84 -2.55 -5.07
N GLY A 75 -16.93 -3.79 -4.63
CA GLY A 75 -15.75 -4.53 -4.19
C GLY A 75 -15.84 -6.04 -4.38
N ILE A 76 -14.68 -6.67 -4.50
CA ILE A 76 -14.52 -8.12 -4.56
C ILE A 76 -13.71 -8.62 -3.38
N GLY A 77 -14.21 -9.66 -2.71
CA GLY A 77 -13.55 -10.33 -1.60
C GLY A 77 -12.75 -11.56 -2.06
N LEU A 78 -11.52 -11.69 -1.56
CA LEU A 78 -10.61 -12.78 -1.84
C LEU A 78 -10.19 -13.47 -0.55
N THR A 79 -9.91 -14.78 -0.64
CA THR A 79 -9.46 -15.57 0.50
C THR A 79 -7.99 -15.33 0.80
N TYR A 80 -7.60 -15.47 2.07
CA TYR A 80 -6.20 -15.47 2.49
C TYR A 80 -5.32 -16.43 1.67
N ASP A 81 -5.84 -17.62 1.33
CA ASP A 81 -5.10 -18.60 0.53
C ASP A 81 -4.86 -18.12 -0.91
N TRP A 82 -5.77 -17.33 -1.47
CA TRP A 82 -5.53 -16.71 -2.78
C TRP A 82 -4.44 -15.64 -2.67
N ILE A 83 -4.51 -14.81 -1.63
CA ILE A 83 -3.59 -13.68 -1.42
C ILE A 83 -2.14 -14.17 -1.25
N THR A 84 -1.94 -15.19 -0.42
CA THR A 84 -0.63 -15.81 -0.19
C THR A 84 -0.06 -16.48 -1.44
N ARG A 85 -0.89 -17.18 -2.23
CA ARG A 85 -0.48 -17.80 -3.50
C ARG A 85 -0.08 -16.78 -4.58
N ASN A 86 -0.54 -15.54 -4.49
CA ASN A 86 -0.26 -14.48 -5.46
C ASN A 86 0.82 -13.49 -4.98
N ASN A 87 1.61 -13.85 -3.95
CA ASN A 87 2.75 -13.07 -3.46
C ASN A 87 2.40 -11.63 -3.01
N LEU A 88 1.19 -11.43 -2.50
CA LEU A 88 0.84 -10.16 -1.89
C LEU A 88 1.52 -10.03 -0.53
N ASN A 89 1.94 -8.81 -0.20
CA ASN A 89 2.51 -8.49 1.10
C ASN A 89 1.79 -7.32 1.76
N PRO A 90 1.70 -7.32 3.10
CA PRO A 90 1.18 -6.18 3.84
C PRO A 90 2.09 -4.96 3.66
N VAL A 91 1.49 -3.79 3.70
CA VAL A 91 2.22 -2.52 3.77
C VAL A 91 2.89 -2.39 5.12
N PHE A 92 4.17 -2.02 5.10
CA PHE A 92 4.94 -1.67 6.27
C PHE A 92 4.74 -0.19 6.60
N TYR A 93 3.88 0.06 7.57
CA TYR A 93 3.58 1.40 8.05
C TYR A 93 4.70 1.93 8.95
N VAL A 94 5.29 3.06 8.56
CA VAL A 94 6.36 3.72 9.32
C VAL A 94 5.83 4.97 10.03
N SER A 95 6.07 5.06 11.33
CA SER A 95 5.73 6.26 12.11
C SER A 95 6.61 7.45 11.72
N GLU A 96 6.04 8.64 11.69
CA GLU A 96 6.74 9.91 11.38
C GLU A 96 7.97 10.15 12.26
N HIS A 97 7.88 9.79 13.55
CA HIS A 97 8.94 10.02 14.52
C HIS A 97 10.00 8.90 14.54
N SER A 98 9.75 7.79 13.83
CA SER A 98 10.67 6.67 13.76
C SER A 98 11.86 6.96 12.84
N ASN A 99 13.04 6.47 13.22
CA ASN A 99 14.25 6.57 12.39
C ASN A 99 14.32 5.45 11.32
N VAL A 100 13.38 4.51 11.31
CA VAL A 100 13.39 3.35 10.39
C VAL A 100 13.46 3.77 8.93
N PHE A 101 12.59 4.69 8.49
CA PHE A 101 12.59 5.13 7.10
C PHE A 101 13.78 6.03 6.74
N PRO A 102 14.13 7.07 7.52
CA PRO A 102 15.32 7.88 7.25
C PRO A 102 16.61 7.05 7.11
N GLN A 103 16.81 6.06 8.00
CA GLN A 103 17.97 5.17 7.94
C GLN A 103 17.95 4.29 6.68
N LEU A 104 16.79 3.72 6.34
CA LEU A 104 16.64 2.94 5.10
C LEU A 104 16.90 3.80 3.85
N ASP A 105 16.34 5.01 3.78
CA ASP A 105 16.51 5.90 2.64
C ASP A 105 17.99 6.35 2.48
N GLU A 106 18.68 6.59 3.59
CA GLU A 106 20.12 6.85 3.59
C GLU A 106 20.91 5.67 3.00
N GLN A 107 20.62 4.43 3.41
CA GLN A 107 21.28 3.25 2.84
C GLN A 107 21.01 3.09 1.34
N ILE A 108 19.78 3.36 0.90
CA ILE A 108 19.41 3.31 -0.53
C ILE A 108 20.16 4.36 -1.33
N ARG A 109 20.34 5.57 -0.79
CA ARG A 109 21.12 6.64 -1.44
C ARG A 109 22.59 6.28 -1.52
N ASN A 110 23.19 5.78 -0.44
CA ASN A 110 24.59 5.37 -0.44
C ASN A 110 24.88 4.28 -1.46
N ILE A 111 24.00 3.27 -1.56
CA ILE A 111 24.14 2.19 -2.55
C ILE A 111 23.99 2.67 -3.99
N LYS A 112 23.16 3.70 -4.22
CA LYS A 112 22.98 4.28 -5.56
C LYS A 112 24.26 4.90 -6.10
N ASP A 113 25.07 5.49 -5.22
CA ASP A 113 26.28 6.22 -5.58
C ASP A 113 27.55 5.33 -5.52
N ASP A 114 27.41 4.08 -5.07
CA ASP A 114 28.49 3.10 -5.02
C ASP A 114 28.71 2.45 -6.40
N SER A 115 29.89 2.67 -6.98
CA SER A 115 30.27 2.15 -8.30
C SER A 115 30.48 0.64 -8.33
N VAL A 116 30.62 -0.01 -7.17
CA VAL A 116 30.80 -1.46 -7.04
C VAL A 116 29.45 -2.19 -7.04
N ILE A 117 28.38 -1.54 -6.59
CA ILE A 117 27.07 -2.17 -6.45
C ILE A 117 26.35 -2.27 -7.79
N THR A 118 25.79 -3.45 -8.07
CA THR A 118 25.01 -3.69 -9.28
C THR A 118 23.66 -2.96 -9.24
N LYS A 119 23.18 -2.57 -10.42
CA LYS A 119 21.82 -2.03 -10.59
C LYS A 119 20.74 -2.96 -10.04
N GLU A 120 20.97 -4.27 -10.09
CA GLU A 120 20.05 -5.28 -9.56
C GLU A 120 19.94 -5.21 -8.03
N SER A 121 21.06 -5.09 -7.32
CA SER A 121 21.05 -4.92 -5.86
C SER A 121 20.35 -3.62 -5.44
N TYR A 122 20.61 -2.52 -6.16
CA TYR A 122 19.90 -1.26 -5.94
C TYR A 122 18.38 -1.40 -6.17
N ASN A 123 17.98 -2.06 -7.25
CA ASN A 123 16.56 -2.28 -7.57
C ASN A 123 15.88 -3.16 -6.52
N SER A 124 16.54 -4.24 -6.07
CA SER A 124 16.05 -5.14 -5.03
C SER A 124 15.80 -4.40 -3.71
N LEU A 125 16.74 -3.56 -3.28
CA LEU A 125 16.57 -2.76 -2.08
C LEU A 125 15.49 -1.68 -2.26
N SER A 126 15.47 -1.01 -3.41
CA SER A 126 14.44 -0.03 -3.75
C SER A 126 13.04 -0.64 -3.83
N ASN A 127 12.93 -1.95 -4.13
CA ASN A 127 11.66 -2.66 -4.20
C ASN A 127 10.96 -2.69 -2.83
N ILE A 128 11.71 -2.68 -1.72
CA ILE A 128 11.14 -2.61 -0.36
C ILE A 128 10.34 -1.32 -0.18
N LEU A 129 10.78 -0.21 -0.78
CA LEU A 129 10.07 1.07 -0.69
C LEU A 129 8.64 1.00 -1.25
N ARG A 130 8.38 0.08 -2.19
CA ARG A 130 7.04 -0.12 -2.78
C ARG A 130 6.02 -0.67 -1.77
N TYR A 131 6.50 -1.17 -0.63
CA TYR A 131 5.68 -1.66 0.46
C TYR A 131 5.68 -0.74 1.68
N ILE A 132 6.32 0.43 1.62
CA ILE A 132 6.36 1.37 2.73
C ILE A 132 5.33 2.47 2.53
N LYS A 133 4.67 2.85 3.63
CA LYS A 133 3.76 3.99 3.71
C LYS A 133 3.89 4.63 5.09
N ASN A 134 3.61 5.92 5.23
CA ASN A 134 3.51 6.50 6.56
C ASN A 134 2.35 5.86 7.33
N HIS A 135 2.51 5.68 8.64
CA HIS A 135 1.42 5.27 9.53
C HIS A 135 0.32 6.34 9.59
N THR A 136 0.73 7.58 9.80
CA THR A 136 -0.13 8.78 9.77
C THR A 136 0.53 9.87 8.94
N GLY A 137 -0.26 10.74 8.32
CA GLY A 137 0.27 11.92 7.66
C GLY A 137 -0.74 12.66 6.79
N PRO A 138 -0.27 13.65 6.02
CA PRO A 138 -1.14 14.43 5.15
C PRO A 138 -1.74 13.59 4.02
N LEU A 139 -3.07 13.54 3.96
CA LEU A 139 -3.85 13.04 2.85
C LEU A 139 -4.41 14.24 2.08
N ILE A 140 -4.00 14.35 0.82
CA ILE A 140 -4.51 15.36 -0.12
C ILE A 140 -5.36 14.62 -1.15
N ARG A 141 -6.68 14.80 -1.06
CA ARG A 141 -7.65 14.42 -2.10
C ARG A 141 -8.26 15.71 -2.64
N ASP A 142 -8.60 15.74 -3.93
CA ASP A 142 -8.98 16.94 -4.71
C ASP A 142 -9.51 18.15 -3.90
N GLU A 143 -10.52 17.95 -3.05
CA GLU A 143 -11.17 19.01 -2.25
C GLU A 143 -10.98 18.89 -0.72
N GLN A 144 -10.31 17.85 -0.22
CA GLN A 144 -10.13 17.59 1.21
C GLN A 144 -8.67 17.34 1.57
N GLN A 145 -8.18 18.14 2.52
CA GLN A 145 -6.87 17.99 3.13
C GLN A 145 -7.06 17.54 4.58
N ASP A 146 -6.67 16.31 4.87
CA ASP A 146 -6.52 15.83 6.24
C ASP A 146 -5.02 15.78 6.57
N ASN A 147 -4.56 16.65 7.46
CA ASN A 147 -3.15 16.74 7.81
C ASN A 147 -2.65 15.56 8.67
N ASN A 148 -3.54 14.75 9.23
CA ASN A 148 -3.18 13.66 10.15
C ASN A 148 -4.01 12.40 9.91
N TYR A 149 -4.17 12.03 8.65
CA TYR A 149 -4.89 10.84 8.26
C TYR A 149 -4.16 9.57 8.70
N CYS A 150 -4.87 8.60 9.29
CA CYS A 150 -4.33 7.30 9.68
C CYS A 150 -4.36 6.32 8.49
N PHE A 151 -3.25 6.21 7.76
CA PHE A 151 -3.14 5.26 6.65
C PHE A 151 -3.11 3.80 7.11
N ALA A 152 -2.71 3.54 8.37
CA ALA A 152 -2.70 2.18 8.93
C ALA A 152 -4.11 1.56 9.00
N ASP A 153 -5.16 2.38 9.09
CA ASP A 153 -6.55 1.93 9.08
C ASP A 153 -6.96 1.27 7.75
N GLU A 154 -6.20 1.51 6.66
CA GLU A 154 -6.40 0.83 5.38
C GLU A 154 -6.09 -0.67 5.44
N MET A 155 -5.26 -1.09 6.40
CA MET A 155 -4.76 -2.46 6.52
C MET A 155 -4.33 -3.01 5.15
N GLU A 156 -3.54 -2.20 4.45
CA GLU A 156 -3.26 -2.36 3.03
C GLU A 156 -2.33 -3.54 2.76
N TRP A 157 -2.64 -4.29 1.72
CA TRP A 157 -1.81 -5.32 1.11
C TRP A 157 -1.63 -5.00 -0.37
N ARG A 158 -0.41 -5.20 -0.87
CA ARG A 158 -0.06 -4.85 -2.24
C ARG A 158 0.38 -6.09 -3.01
N TYR A 159 -0.18 -6.23 -4.20
CA TYR A 159 0.48 -6.93 -5.29
C TYR A 159 1.30 -5.93 -6.10
N VAL A 160 2.54 -6.27 -6.40
CA VAL A 160 3.54 -5.36 -6.93
C VAL A 160 4.29 -6.13 -8.03
N PRO A 161 4.02 -5.85 -9.33
CA PRO A 161 4.61 -6.58 -10.45
C PRO A 161 6.08 -6.22 -10.70
#